data_AF-A0A3B6R9X4-F1
#
_entry.id   AF-A0A3B6R9X4-F1
#
_cell.length_a   1.000
_cell.length_b   1.000
_cell.length_c   1.000
_cell.angle_alpha   90.00
_cell.angle_beta   90.00
_cell.angle_gamma   90.00
#
_symmetry.space_group_name_H-M   'P 1'
#
loop_
_entity.id
_entity.type
_entity.pdbx_description
1 polymer ?
#
loop_
_entity_poly.entity_id
_entity_poly.type
_entity_poly.pdbx_seq_one_letter_code
_entity_poly.pdbx_strand_id
1 'polypeptide(L)'
;MIIPSLALEIHLSNKESGEEPLLNLKGYFAGNPMTDDRFDSAGTIRFFHGMAILSDELYEFAKESCGGNYSDPPNALCRESIQAIDNCTKDINLSHILEPSCEKIWSPRIQQATASNKTSSGLRVESLAGDDLMFPFKCRRDTYQLSYVWANDEGVRESLGIRQGTKGEWKRCALDIPYTRDITSTLEI
;
A
#
# COMPACT_ATOMS: atom_id res chain seq x y z
N MET A 1 7.41 -8.83 4.40
CA MET A 1 6.88 -9.75 3.37
C MET A 1 6.21 -10.91 4.10
N ILE A 2 4.94 -11.23 3.83
CA ILE A 2 4.17 -12.18 4.65
C ILE A 2 3.90 -13.49 3.91
N ILE A 3 3.32 -13.41 2.71
CA ILE A 3 2.80 -14.59 1.99
C ILE A 3 3.89 -15.61 1.67
N PRO A 4 5.04 -15.26 1.03
CA PRO A 4 6.05 -16.26 0.70
C PRO A 4 6.73 -16.83 1.96
N SER A 5 6.95 -15.99 2.96
CA SER A 5 7.58 -16.38 4.23
C SER A 5 6.71 -17.37 5.01
N LEU A 6 5.41 -17.11 5.13
CA LEU A 6 4.48 -18.05 5.75
C LEU A 6 4.38 -19.36 4.96
N ALA A 7 4.36 -19.29 3.63
CA ALA A 7 4.35 -20.50 2.80
C ALA A 7 5.60 -21.36 3.01
N LEU A 8 6.77 -20.73 3.16
CA LEU A 8 8.02 -21.41 3.49
C LEU A 8 7.95 -22.08 4.87
N GLU A 9 7.48 -21.37 5.90
CA GLU A 9 7.34 -21.94 7.24
C GLU A 9 6.38 -23.14 7.28
N ILE A 10 5.27 -23.07 6.54
CA ILE A 10 4.35 -24.20 6.39
C ILE A 10 5.06 -25.40 5.73
N HIS A 11 5.85 -25.15 4.68
CA HIS A 11 6.59 -26.19 4.00
C HIS A 11 7.63 -26.86 4.91
N LEU A 12 8.41 -26.06 5.65
CA LEU A 12 9.40 -26.55 6.61
C LEU A 12 8.72 -27.36 7.73
N SER A 13 7.64 -26.84 8.29
CA SER A 13 6.87 -27.52 9.36
C SER A 13 6.31 -28.87 8.90
N ASN A 14 5.80 -28.96 7.66
CA ASN A 14 5.31 -30.22 7.09
C ASN A 14 6.44 -31.23 6.86
N LYS A 15 7.65 -30.78 6.54
CA LYS A 15 8.81 -31.65 6.36
C LYS A 15 9.28 -32.23 7.70
N GLU A 16 9.13 -31.47 8.78
CA GLU A 16 9.48 -31.89 10.14
C GLU A 16 8.43 -32.82 10.77
N SER A 17 7.15 -32.74 10.37
CA SER A 17 6.06 -33.53 10.96
C SER A 17 6.02 -35.01 10.54
N GLY A 18 6.87 -35.44 9.60
CA GLY A 18 6.96 -36.83 9.15
C GLY A 18 6.06 -37.12 7.93
N GLU A 19 5.31 -38.22 7.97
CA GLU A 19 4.60 -38.74 6.79
C GLU A 19 3.33 -37.96 6.42
N GLU A 20 2.63 -37.36 7.40
CA GLU A 20 1.43 -36.55 7.12
C GLU A 20 1.70 -35.05 7.29
N PRO A 21 1.33 -34.23 6.28
CA PRO A 21 1.47 -32.78 6.37
C PRO A 21 0.44 -32.20 7.34
N LEU A 22 0.91 -31.34 8.26
CA LEU A 22 0.04 -30.56 9.15
C LEU A 22 -0.93 -29.67 8.37
N LEU A 23 -0.47 -29.10 7.26
CA LEU A 23 -1.23 -28.21 6.40
C LEU A 23 -1.07 -28.62 4.94
N ASN A 24 -2.19 -28.87 4.26
CA ASN A 24 -2.21 -29.27 2.86
C ASN A 24 -2.03 -28.06 1.91
N LEU A 25 -0.91 -27.34 2.03
CA LEU A 25 -0.58 -26.20 1.17
C LEU A 25 -0.31 -26.65 -0.26
N LYS A 26 -1.06 -26.12 -1.22
CA LYS A 26 -0.88 -26.41 -2.66
C LYS A 26 -0.05 -25.36 -3.40
N GLY A 27 0.03 -24.16 -2.84
CA GLY A 27 0.71 -23.02 -3.42
C GLY A 27 0.18 -21.72 -2.83
N TYR A 28 0.70 -20.60 -3.32
CA TYR A 28 0.26 -19.27 -2.93
C TYR A 28 0.19 -18.34 -4.15
N PHE A 29 -0.55 -17.25 -4.00
CA PHE A 29 -0.60 -16.17 -4.97
C PHE A 29 -0.38 -14.84 -4.24
N ALA A 30 0.37 -13.94 -4.86
CA ALA A 30 0.60 -12.60 -4.35
C ALA A 30 0.40 -11.58 -5.47
N GLY A 31 -0.58 -10.70 -5.32
CA GLY A 31 -0.89 -9.65 -6.29
C GLY A 31 -0.14 -8.36 -5.96
N ASN A 32 0.68 -7.87 -6.89
CA ASN A 32 1.55 -6.70 -6.73
C ASN A 32 2.33 -6.69 -5.38
N PRO A 33 3.01 -7.78 -5.01
CA PRO A 33 3.75 -7.84 -3.76
C PRO A 33 4.98 -6.95 -3.80
N MET A 34 5.40 -6.50 -2.62
CA MET A 34 6.79 -6.16 -2.35
C MET A 34 7.56 -7.47 -2.19
N THR A 35 8.70 -7.59 -2.87
CA THR A 35 9.53 -8.81 -2.88
C THR A 35 10.97 -8.53 -2.52
N ASP A 36 11.53 -7.41 -2.95
CA ASP A 36 12.91 -7.02 -2.70
C ASP A 36 13.09 -5.53 -3.02
N ASP A 37 13.61 -4.76 -2.06
CA ASP A 37 13.71 -3.31 -2.22
C ASP A 37 14.58 -2.89 -3.41
N ARG A 38 15.65 -3.62 -3.74
CA ARG A 38 16.52 -3.29 -4.88
C ARG A 38 15.83 -3.60 -6.20
N PHE A 39 15.21 -4.77 -6.33
CA PHE A 39 14.55 -5.15 -7.59
C PHE A 39 13.25 -4.37 -7.82
N ASP A 40 12.46 -4.14 -6.76
CA ASP A 40 11.19 -3.41 -6.83
C ASP A 40 11.43 -1.92 -7.17
N SER A 41 12.43 -1.28 -6.55
CA SER A 41 12.79 0.11 -6.88
C SER A 41 13.31 0.23 -8.31
N ALA A 42 14.24 -0.63 -8.72
CA ALA A 42 14.74 -0.64 -10.09
C ALA A 42 13.63 -0.93 -11.11
N GLY A 43 12.67 -1.80 -10.78
CA GLY A 43 11.48 -2.06 -11.57
C GLY A 43 10.60 -0.81 -11.71
N THR A 44 10.42 -0.05 -10.64
CA THR A 44 9.65 1.20 -10.64
C THR A 44 10.27 2.25 -11.56
N ILE A 45 11.58 2.44 -11.49
CA ILE A 45 12.30 3.40 -12.36
C ILE A 45 12.18 3.00 -13.83
N ARG A 46 12.37 1.71 -14.16
CA ARG A 46 12.16 1.18 -15.52
C ARG A 46 10.73 1.37 -15.99
N PHE A 47 9.75 1.14 -15.12
CA PHE A 47 8.34 1.32 -15.44
C PHE A 47 8.02 2.78 -15.77
N PHE A 48 8.51 3.73 -14.98
CA PHE A 48 8.29 5.16 -15.27
C PHE A 48 8.92 5.59 -16.58
N HIS A 49 10.13 5.12 -16.90
CA HIS A 49 10.72 5.36 -18.21
C HIS A 49 9.87 4.75 -19.35
N GLY A 50 9.45 3.49 -19.21
CA GLY A 50 8.60 2.80 -20.20
C GLY A 50 7.22 3.43 -20.41
N MET A 51 6.72 4.18 -19.42
CA MET A 51 5.48 4.95 -19.49
C MET A 51 5.68 6.41 -19.93
N ALA A 52 6.89 6.77 -20.38
CA ALA A 52 7.28 8.14 -20.77
C ALA A 52 7.09 9.19 -19.66
N ILE A 53 7.17 8.77 -18.39
CA ILE A 53 7.14 9.66 -17.22
C ILE A 53 8.52 10.27 -16.98
N LEU A 54 9.59 9.49 -17.19
CA LEU A 54 10.97 9.97 -17.11
C LEU A 54 11.51 10.24 -18.50
N SER A 55 12.32 11.29 -18.66
CA SER A 55 13.08 11.51 -19.88
C SER A 55 14.19 10.46 -20.03
N ASP A 56 14.60 10.19 -21.27
CA ASP A 56 15.73 9.30 -21.57
C ASP A 56 17.01 9.76 -20.86
N GLU A 57 17.26 11.07 -20.85
CA GLU A 57 18.42 11.68 -20.18
C GLU A 57 18.43 11.37 -18.68
N LEU A 58 17.31 11.61 -17.98
CA LEU A 58 17.23 11.38 -16.54
C LEU A 58 17.31 9.88 -16.21
N TYR A 59 16.67 9.03 -17.02
CA TYR A 59 16.69 7.58 -16.81
C TYR A 59 18.08 6.97 -17.01
N GLU A 60 18.76 7.26 -18.12
CA GLU A 60 20.08 6.68 -18.40
C GLU A 60 21.14 7.24 -17.42
N PHE A 61 21.07 8.53 -17.06
CA PHE A 61 21.96 9.09 -16.04
C PHE A 61 21.75 8.45 -14.67
N ALA A 62 20.50 8.23 -14.24
CA ALA A 62 20.19 7.57 -12.99
C ALA A 62 20.67 6.11 -12.99
N LYS A 63 20.46 5.39 -14.09
CA LYS A 63 20.88 4.00 -14.26
C LYS A 63 22.40 3.85 -14.19
N GLU A 64 23.15 4.74 -14.83
CA GLU A 64 24.62 4.75 -14.77
C GLU A 64 25.11 5.12 -13.36
N SER A 65 24.62 6.22 -12.79
CA SER A 65 25.08 6.71 -11.49
C SER A 65 24.74 5.78 -10.32
N CYS A 66 23.60 5.08 -10.39
CA CYS A 66 23.12 4.19 -9.33
C CYS A 66 23.50 2.72 -9.53
N GLY A 67 24.02 2.30 -10.68
CA GLY A 67 24.34 0.89 -10.96
C GLY A 67 23.13 -0.06 -10.81
N GLY A 68 21.92 0.46 -10.98
CA GLY A 68 20.67 -0.28 -10.80
C GLY A 68 20.22 -0.51 -9.35
N ASN A 69 20.87 0.10 -8.35
CA ASN A 69 20.39 0.12 -6.97
C ASN A 69 19.94 1.54 -6.58
N TYR A 70 18.63 1.74 -6.46
CA TYR A 70 18.03 3.04 -6.13
C TYR A 70 17.59 3.13 -4.67
N SER A 71 17.51 2.00 -3.95
CA SER A 71 17.07 1.95 -2.55
C SER A 71 18.20 2.24 -1.57
N ASP A 72 19.44 1.94 -1.94
CA ASP A 72 20.64 2.27 -1.16
C ASP A 72 21.66 2.97 -2.08
N PRO A 73 21.59 4.31 -2.19
CA PRO A 73 22.32 5.06 -3.19
C PRO A 73 23.83 5.05 -2.92
N PRO A 74 24.67 4.48 -3.82
CA PRO A 74 26.08 4.23 -3.56
C PRO A 74 26.95 5.49 -3.54
N ASN A 75 26.47 6.61 -4.10
CA ASN A 75 27.23 7.85 -4.24
C ASN A 75 26.31 9.08 -4.31
N ALA A 76 26.91 10.28 -4.31
CA ALA A 76 26.17 11.55 -4.35
C ALA A 76 25.39 11.75 -5.66
N LEU A 77 25.97 11.38 -6.81
CA LEU A 77 25.32 11.50 -8.12
C LEU A 77 24.05 10.66 -8.19
N CYS A 78 24.07 9.44 -7.65
CA CYS A 78 22.88 8.60 -7.55
C CYS A 78 21.80 9.23 -6.66
N ARG A 79 22.18 9.82 -5.51
CA ARG A 79 21.22 10.54 -4.66
C ARG A 79 20.58 11.72 -5.38
N GLU A 80 21.35 12.48 -6.15
CA GLU A 80 20.85 13.59 -6.96
C GLU A 80 19.88 13.09 -8.04
N SER A 81 20.22 12.00 -8.73
CA SER A 81 19.34 11.35 -9.71
C SER A 81 18.02 10.91 -9.08
N ILE A 82 18.06 10.23 -7.92
CA ILE A 82 16.85 9.80 -7.20
C ILE A 82 16.02 11.01 -6.80
N GLN A 83 16.63 12.07 -6.28
CA GLN A 83 15.92 13.29 -5.90
C GLN A 83 15.25 13.96 -7.11
N ALA A 84 15.90 13.98 -8.27
CA ALA A 84 15.32 14.49 -9.51
C ALA A 84 14.12 13.65 -9.96
N ILE A 85 14.21 12.32 -9.86
CA ILE A 85 13.11 11.39 -10.16
C ILE A 85 11.95 11.57 -9.19
N ASP A 86 12.21 11.66 -7.89
CA ASP A 86 11.19 11.88 -6.85
C ASP A 86 10.44 13.19 -7.11
N ASN A 87 11.17 14.26 -7.46
CA ASN A 87 10.56 15.55 -7.82
C ASN A 87 9.70 15.46 -9.08
N CYS A 88 10.14 14.71 -10.09
CA CYS A 88 9.39 14.48 -11.33
C CYS A 88 8.09 13.70 -11.07
N THR A 89 8.14 12.75 -10.14
CA THR A 89 7.07 11.77 -9.89
C THR A 89 6.21 12.10 -8.67
N LYS A 90 6.46 13.20 -7.96
CA LYS A 90 5.80 13.59 -6.70
C LYS A 90 4.28 13.63 -6.76
N ASP A 91 3.72 13.99 -7.93
CA ASP A 91 2.28 14.16 -8.15
C ASP A 91 1.63 12.93 -8.81
N ILE A 92 2.39 11.85 -8.98
CA ILE A 92 1.91 10.59 -9.56
C ILE A 92 1.33 9.71 -8.46
N ASN A 93 0.16 9.13 -8.73
CA ASN A 93 -0.37 8.08 -7.87
C ASN A 93 0.40 6.76 -8.11
N LEU A 94 1.34 6.45 -7.22
CA LEU A 94 2.17 5.24 -7.29
C LEU A 94 1.37 3.93 -7.29
N SER A 95 0.14 3.94 -6.76
CA SER A 95 -0.73 2.76 -6.78
C SER A 95 -1.46 2.60 -8.11
N HIS A 96 -1.65 3.68 -8.88
CA HIS A 96 -2.35 3.69 -10.15
C HIS A 96 -2.06 4.97 -10.94
N ILE A 97 -1.10 4.94 -11.85
CA ILE A 97 -0.57 6.15 -12.52
C ILE A 97 -1.59 6.96 -13.33
N LEU A 98 -2.70 6.34 -13.74
CA LEU A 98 -3.78 7.02 -14.49
C LEU A 98 -4.81 7.68 -13.57
N GLU A 99 -4.74 7.45 -12.25
CA GLU A 99 -5.62 8.09 -11.28
C GLU A 99 -4.96 9.34 -10.70
N PRO A 100 -5.76 10.34 -10.29
CA PRO A 100 -5.22 11.52 -9.63
C PRO A 100 -4.46 11.14 -8.35
N SER A 101 -3.34 11.81 -8.09
CA SER A 101 -2.74 11.80 -6.76
C SER A 101 -3.62 12.61 -5.83
N CYS A 102 -4.07 11.97 -4.76
CA CYS A 102 -4.98 12.56 -3.79
C CYS A 102 -4.31 12.68 -2.44
N GLU A 103 -4.51 13.82 -1.78
CA GLU A 103 -4.08 14.01 -0.40
C GLU A 103 -4.59 12.85 0.47
N LYS A 104 -3.76 12.39 1.40
CA LYS A 104 -4.20 11.38 2.36
C LYS A 104 -5.37 11.99 3.15
N ILE A 105 -6.50 11.29 3.25
CA ILE A 105 -7.66 11.76 4.00
C ILE A 105 -7.34 11.97 5.50
N TRP A 106 -6.23 11.40 5.96
CA TRP A 106 -5.62 11.66 7.28
C TRP A 106 -4.59 12.80 7.27
N SER A 107 -4.65 13.72 6.31
CA SER A 107 -3.90 14.97 6.40
C SER A 107 -4.51 15.82 7.53
N PRO A 108 -3.70 16.53 8.33
CA PRO A 108 -4.20 17.40 9.41
C PRO A 108 -5.23 18.42 8.91
N ARG A 109 -5.20 18.79 7.63
CA ARG A 109 -6.14 19.71 6.98
C ARG A 109 -7.59 19.19 6.98
N ILE A 110 -7.80 17.89 6.74
CA ILE A 110 -9.16 17.31 6.77
C ILE A 110 -9.65 17.11 8.21
N GLN A 111 -8.76 16.79 9.16
CA GLN A 111 -9.11 16.74 10.59
C GLN A 111 -9.53 18.11 11.14
N GLN A 112 -8.89 19.19 10.70
CA GLN A 112 -9.28 20.55 11.09
C GLN A 112 -10.66 20.94 10.52
N ALA A 113 -10.97 20.51 9.30
CA ALA A 113 -12.30 20.72 8.71
C ALA A 113 -13.39 19.91 9.44
N THR A 114 -13.14 18.65 9.78
CA THR A 114 -14.12 17.80 10.50
C THR A 114 -14.27 18.16 11.98
N ALA A 115 -13.21 18.65 12.64
CA ALA A 115 -13.28 19.12 14.03
C ALA A 115 -14.06 20.43 14.20
N SER A 116 -14.15 21.25 13.14
CA SER A 116 -14.89 22.52 13.16
C SER A 116 -16.41 22.34 13.09
N ASN A 117 -16.88 21.21 12.54
CA ASN A 117 -18.30 20.87 12.48
C ASN A 117 -18.65 19.86 13.58
N LYS A 118 -18.96 20.38 14.78
CA LYS A 118 -19.50 19.62 15.93
C LYS A 118 -20.93 19.10 15.70
N THR A 119 -21.23 18.62 14.51
CA THR A 119 -22.39 17.78 14.26
C THR A 119 -21.83 16.43 13.86
N SER A 120 -22.06 15.44 14.69
CA SER A 120 -22.01 14.02 14.36
C SER A 120 -22.90 13.75 13.16
N SER A 121 -22.44 14.11 11.97
CA SER A 121 -23.02 13.69 10.71
C SER A 121 -22.10 12.61 10.19
N GLY A 122 -22.47 11.36 10.46
CA GLY A 122 -22.06 10.26 9.59
C GLY A 122 -22.21 10.74 8.14
N LEU A 123 -21.21 10.46 7.31
CA LEU A 123 -21.16 10.87 5.91
C LEU A 123 -22.55 10.66 5.29
N ARG A 124 -23.34 11.74 5.14
CA ARG A 124 -24.62 11.67 4.46
C ARG A 124 -24.24 11.51 2.99
N VAL A 125 -24.22 10.25 2.55
CA VAL A 125 -24.25 9.93 1.13
C VAL A 125 -25.63 10.35 0.66
N GLU A 126 -25.80 11.64 0.39
CA GLU A 126 -26.97 12.10 -0.34
C GLU A 126 -26.94 11.40 -1.69
N SER A 127 -27.95 10.56 -1.91
CA SER A 127 -28.21 9.92 -3.19
C SER A 127 -28.45 11.02 -4.21
N LEU A 128 -27.38 11.40 -4.92
CA LEU A 128 -27.48 12.18 -6.15
C LEU A 128 -28.05 11.24 -7.21
N ALA A 129 -29.38 11.18 -7.25
CA ALA A 129 -30.14 10.68 -8.38
C ALA A 129 -29.91 11.65 -9.55
N GLY A 130 -28.91 11.35 -10.37
CA GLY A 130 -28.54 12.14 -11.54
C GLY A 130 -27.48 11.43 -12.35
N ASP A 131 -27.93 10.47 -13.16
CA ASP A 131 -27.42 10.04 -14.48
C ASP A 131 -25.90 10.06 -14.82
N ASP A 132 -25.02 9.95 -13.84
CA ASP A 132 -23.60 9.61 -14.07
C ASP A 132 -23.17 8.60 -13.01
N LEU A 133 -23.38 7.31 -13.31
CA LEU A 133 -22.93 6.23 -12.45
C LEU A 133 -21.40 6.26 -12.36
N MET A 134 -20.85 6.71 -11.23
CA MET A 134 -19.95 5.90 -10.39
C MET A 134 -19.24 6.76 -9.32
N PHE A 135 -19.82 6.78 -8.12
CA PHE A 135 -19.27 7.28 -6.86
C PHE A 135 -19.09 8.82 -6.74
N PRO A 136 -19.51 9.44 -5.62
CA PRO A 136 -19.30 10.87 -5.33
C PRO A 136 -17.83 11.23 -5.05
N PHE A 137 -16.90 10.34 -5.42
CA PHE A 137 -15.53 10.30 -4.96
C PHE A 137 -14.59 10.51 -6.13
N LYS A 138 -14.03 11.72 -6.23
CA LYS A 138 -12.99 12.07 -7.20
C LYS A 138 -11.71 11.24 -6.99
N CYS A 139 -11.50 10.73 -5.79
CA CYS A 139 -10.35 9.91 -5.41
C CYS A 139 -10.80 8.52 -4.98
N ARG A 140 -10.15 7.47 -5.51
CA ARG A 140 -10.38 6.08 -5.07
C ARG A 140 -10.31 5.93 -3.55
N ARG A 141 -9.42 6.67 -2.89
CA ARG A 141 -9.26 6.65 -1.44
C ARG A 141 -10.50 7.12 -0.67
N ASP A 142 -11.34 7.97 -1.24
CA ASP A 142 -12.53 8.47 -0.52
C ASP A 142 -13.56 7.35 -0.33
N THR A 143 -13.59 6.38 -1.26
CA THR A 143 -14.40 5.16 -1.13
C THR A 143 -14.07 4.36 0.12
N TYR A 144 -12.84 4.48 0.65
CA TYR A 144 -12.41 3.77 1.86
C TYR A 144 -13.15 4.23 3.11
N GLN A 145 -13.72 5.43 3.12
CA GLN A 145 -14.57 5.93 4.21
C GLN A 145 -15.76 5.03 4.48
N LEU A 146 -16.35 4.46 3.43
CA LEU A 146 -17.46 3.52 3.56
C LEU A 146 -17.08 2.29 4.39
N SER A 147 -15.83 1.83 4.30
CA SER A 147 -15.36 0.71 5.13
C SER A 147 -15.23 1.09 6.60
N TYR A 148 -14.89 2.34 6.92
CA TYR A 148 -14.86 2.80 8.32
C TYR A 148 -16.27 2.89 8.90
N VAL A 149 -17.22 3.44 8.14
CA VAL A 149 -18.63 3.49 8.54
C VAL A 149 -19.16 2.08 8.77
N TRP A 150 -18.95 1.18 7.81
CA TRP A 150 -19.43 -0.20 7.91
C TRP A 150 -18.76 -1.00 9.03
N ALA A 151 -17.43 -0.98 9.14
CA ALA A 151 -16.71 -1.80 10.12
C ALA A 151 -16.83 -1.29 11.57
N ASN A 152 -17.26 -0.05 11.76
CA ASN A 152 -17.46 0.54 13.09
C ASN A 152 -18.93 0.65 13.51
N ASP A 153 -19.87 0.27 12.65
CA ASP A 153 -21.27 0.11 13.03
C ASP A 153 -21.41 -0.96 14.13
N GLU A 154 -22.21 -0.66 15.16
CA GLU A 154 -22.36 -1.52 16.33
C GLU A 154 -22.97 -2.88 15.96
N GLY A 155 -24.00 -2.88 15.10
CA GLY A 155 -24.66 -4.10 14.64
C GLY A 155 -23.75 -4.95 13.77
N VAL A 156 -22.93 -4.34 12.92
CA VAL A 156 -21.89 -5.05 12.16
C VAL A 156 -20.86 -5.67 13.09
N ARG A 157 -20.37 -4.92 14.08
CA ARG A 157 -19.38 -5.42 15.05
C ARG A 157 -19.90 -6.57 15.88
N GLU A 158 -21.14 -6.48 16.36
CA GLU A 158 -21.82 -7.56 17.07
C GLU A 158 -21.95 -8.81 16.19
N SER A 159 -22.40 -8.63 14.94
CA SER A 159 -22.57 -9.72 13.97
C SER A 159 -21.25 -10.40 13.61
N LEU A 160 -20.13 -9.65 13.61
CA LEU A 160 -18.78 -10.18 13.42
C LEU A 160 -18.18 -10.79 14.70
N GLY A 161 -18.93 -10.82 15.82
CA GLY A 161 -18.48 -11.38 17.09
C GLY A 161 -17.44 -10.52 17.84
N ILE A 162 -17.34 -9.24 17.52
CA ILE A 162 -16.42 -8.32 18.19
C ILE A 162 -16.99 -7.98 19.57
N ARG A 163 -16.33 -8.46 20.63
CA ARG A 163 -16.75 -8.22 22.02
C ARG A 163 -16.59 -6.75 22.40
N GLN A 164 -17.65 -6.15 22.95
CA GLN A 164 -17.66 -4.77 23.39
C GLN A 164 -16.51 -4.49 24.38
N GLY A 165 -15.82 -3.37 24.22
CA GLY A 165 -14.67 -2.98 25.06
C GLY A 165 -13.33 -3.69 24.76
N THR A 166 -13.29 -4.74 23.92
CA THR A 166 -12.03 -5.45 23.63
C THR A 166 -11.17 -4.79 22.53
N LYS A 167 -11.83 -4.05 21.63
CA LYS A 167 -11.19 -3.32 20.54
C LYS A 167 -11.83 -1.95 20.42
N GLY A 168 -11.01 -0.93 20.25
CA GLY A 168 -11.46 0.42 19.91
C GLY A 168 -12.02 0.49 18.48
N GLU A 169 -11.97 1.69 17.91
CA GLU A 169 -12.32 1.93 16.52
C GLU A 169 -11.47 1.06 15.58
N TRP A 170 -12.13 0.36 14.66
CA TRP A 170 -11.48 -0.36 13.58
C TRP A 170 -10.83 0.62 12.62
N LYS A 171 -9.58 0.32 12.25
CA LYS A 171 -8.80 1.08 11.28
C LYS A 171 -8.32 0.14 10.18
N ARG A 172 -8.45 0.58 8.92
CA ARG A 172 -8.00 -0.18 7.75
C ARG A 172 -6.51 -0.53 7.80
N CYS A 173 -5.67 0.43 8.22
CA CYS A 173 -4.24 0.24 8.36
C CYS A 173 -3.80 0.71 9.75
N ALA A 174 -3.31 -0.22 10.57
CA ALA A 174 -2.66 0.09 11.83
C ALA A 174 -1.15 0.22 11.57
N LEU A 175 -0.63 1.45 11.67
CA LEU A 175 0.78 1.77 11.42
C LEU A 175 1.66 1.56 12.66
N ASP A 176 1.04 1.31 13.80
CA ASP A 176 1.62 1.17 15.13
C ASP A 176 1.75 -0.29 15.58
N ILE A 177 1.54 -1.25 14.68
CA ILE A 177 1.80 -2.66 14.97
C ILE A 177 3.31 -2.85 15.07
N PRO A 178 3.87 -3.27 16.22
CA PRO A 178 5.28 -3.55 16.33
C PRO A 178 5.61 -4.85 15.60
N TYR A 179 6.58 -4.81 14.69
CA TYR A 179 7.14 -6.00 14.07
C TYR A 179 8.61 -5.76 13.70
N THR A 180 9.40 -6.82 13.70
CA THR A 180 10.79 -6.80 13.23
C THR A 180 10.81 -7.01 11.72
N ARG A 181 11.66 -6.28 11.00
CA ARG A 181 11.94 -6.51 9.58
C ARG A 181 13.20 -7.35 9.43
N ASP A 182 13.07 -8.65 9.64
CA ASP A 182 14.13 -9.65 9.56
C ASP A 182 14.23 -10.30 8.17
N ILE A 183 13.13 -10.32 7.41
CA ILE A 183 13.10 -10.76 6.02
C ILE A 183 13.28 -9.54 5.12
N THR A 184 14.38 -9.47 4.38
CA THR A 184 14.74 -8.36 3.47
C THR A 184 14.45 -8.67 2.00
N SER A 185 14.35 -9.94 1.64
CA SER A 185 13.95 -10.39 0.30
C SER A 185 13.14 -11.69 0.37
N THR A 186 12.22 -11.87 -0.58
CA THR A 186 11.60 -13.18 -0.88
C THR A 186 12.07 -13.77 -2.20
N LEU A 187 13.12 -13.21 -2.78
CA LEU A 187 13.76 -13.73 -3.99
C LEU A 187 15.00 -14.53 -3.60
N GLU A 188 15.33 -15.53 -4.42
CA GLU A 188 16.64 -16.17 -4.39
C GLU A 188 17.58 -15.29 -5.22
N ILE A 189 18.56 -14.64 -4.56
CA ILE A 189 19.47 -13.63 -5.14
C ILE A 189 20.87 -14.20 -5.31
#